data_AF-A0A7J4DQE7-F1
#
_entry.id   AF-A0A7J4DQE7-F1
#
_cell.length_a   1.000
_cell.length_b   1.000
_cell.length_c   1.000
_cell.angle_alpha   90.00
_cell.angle_beta   90.00
_cell.angle_gamma   90.00
#
_symmetry.space_group_name_H-M   'P 1'
#
loop_
_entity.id
_entity.type
_entity.pdbx_description
1 polymer ?
#
loop_
_entity_poly.entity_id
_entity_poly.type
_entity_poly.pdbx_seq_one_letter_code
_entity_poly.pdbx_strand_id
1 'polypeptide(L)'
;MKEERKTYCISHGKDVDGIASASIVKLANGGKTFLVNYDKIIETLENIPDNANVYVCDLGMNDSISERFIEECNRITKKGKFTYIDHHILKPSTKKKILKAKVKLIHSRKECAGVLTYELLKKKVPKEAAILACYAAITDYMDHQQIAKSLISNYDRQLVLLESTMLAYALAYDGAKPQFGNKIVDAFQELSFPHEIKDVPELANKQAERMKNIMKIVNKEAKSYKNFACMESSNPTIGLVANMIIGELNVPVAFAYRHNTINGHYEMSFRARQSFPRLTIFRRAHALEKAR
;
A
#
# COMPACT_ATOMS: atom_id res chain seq x y z
N MET A 1 27.87 -28.75 3.90
CA MET A 1 26.93 -27.82 4.54
C MET A 1 26.19 -27.07 3.44
N LYS A 2 24.85 -26.98 3.47
CA LYS A 2 24.12 -26.10 2.54
C LYS A 2 24.41 -24.67 2.97
N GLU A 3 25.07 -23.90 2.12
CA GLU A 3 25.30 -22.48 2.33
C GLU A 3 23.96 -21.79 2.62
N GLU A 4 23.89 -21.07 3.74
CA GLU A 4 22.67 -20.39 4.17
C GLU A 4 22.43 -19.18 3.27
N ARG A 5 21.29 -19.17 2.56
CA ARG A 5 20.98 -18.11 1.60
C ARG A 5 20.60 -16.85 2.36
N LYS A 6 21.26 -15.72 2.04
CA LYS A 6 20.87 -14.41 2.58
C LYS A 6 19.45 -14.04 2.14
N THR A 7 18.64 -13.58 3.09
CA THR A 7 17.28 -13.11 2.82
C THR A 7 17.27 -11.64 2.43
N TYR A 8 16.48 -11.33 1.41
CA TYR A 8 16.23 -9.97 0.96
C TYR A 8 14.72 -9.77 0.81
N CYS A 9 14.17 -8.73 1.42
CA CYS A 9 12.78 -8.34 1.31
C CYS A 9 12.69 -7.02 0.53
N ILE A 10 11.86 -6.99 -0.51
CA ILE A 10 11.52 -5.78 -1.25
C ILE A 10 10.02 -5.58 -1.06
N SER A 11 9.60 -4.47 -0.48
CA SER A 11 8.19 -4.22 -0.22
C SER A 11 7.79 -2.78 -0.46
N HIS A 12 6.48 -2.52 -0.57
CA HIS A 12 5.99 -1.16 -0.69
C HIS A 12 6.36 -0.34 0.54
N GLY A 13 6.84 0.88 0.31
CA GLY A 13 7.42 1.73 1.36
C GLY A 13 6.56 2.90 1.81
N LYS A 14 5.37 3.09 1.22
CA LYS A 14 4.54 4.30 1.44
C LYS A 14 3.35 4.09 2.34
N ASP A 15 2.94 2.84 2.57
CA ASP A 15 1.80 2.50 3.41
C ASP A 15 2.15 1.41 4.42
N VAL A 16 1.17 1.14 5.28
CA VAL A 16 1.32 0.19 6.37
C VAL A 16 1.28 -1.25 5.87
N ASP A 17 0.60 -1.55 4.75
CA ASP A 17 0.51 -2.93 4.23
C ASP A 17 1.89 -3.45 3.79
N GLY A 18 2.62 -2.65 3.01
CA GLY A 18 4.00 -2.95 2.63
C GLY A 18 4.97 -2.97 3.82
N ILE A 19 4.89 -1.98 4.72
CA ILE A 19 5.78 -1.92 5.89
C ILE A 19 5.55 -3.10 6.85
N ALA A 20 4.29 -3.46 7.11
CA ALA A 20 3.95 -4.63 7.92
C ALA A 20 4.45 -5.92 7.26
N SER A 21 4.24 -6.07 5.96
CA SER A 21 4.75 -7.22 5.19
C SER A 21 6.27 -7.35 5.33
N ALA A 22 7.01 -6.26 5.13
CA ALA A 22 8.46 -6.23 5.26
C ALA A 22 8.93 -6.59 6.68
N SER A 23 8.22 -6.07 7.69
CA SER A 23 8.54 -6.31 9.10
C SER A 23 8.31 -7.77 9.49
N ILE A 24 7.23 -8.39 9.02
CA ILE A 24 6.94 -9.82 9.23
C ILE A 24 7.98 -10.69 8.53
N VAL A 25 8.40 -10.35 7.31
CA VAL A 25 9.47 -11.10 6.61
C VAL A 25 10.78 -11.02 7.39
N LYS A 26 11.14 -9.83 7.90
CA LYS A 26 12.36 -9.59 8.68
C LYS A 26 12.32 -10.33 10.03
N LEU A 27 11.20 -10.31 10.74
CA LEU A 27 10.99 -11.13 11.95
C LEU A 27 11.18 -12.62 11.68
N ALA A 28 10.65 -13.12 10.56
CA ALA A 28 10.62 -14.55 10.25
C ALA A 28 11.95 -15.12 9.73
N ASN A 29 12.78 -14.29 9.08
CA ASN A 29 13.94 -14.77 8.31
C ASN A 29 15.18 -13.88 8.44
N GLY A 30 15.12 -12.77 9.18
CA GLY A 30 16.15 -11.73 9.21
C GLY A 30 16.41 -11.13 7.82
N GLY A 31 17.64 -10.64 7.63
CA GLY A 31 18.11 -10.18 6.32
C GLY A 31 17.91 -8.69 6.05
N LYS A 32 18.11 -8.29 4.79
CA LYS A 32 18.01 -6.88 4.36
C LYS A 32 16.62 -6.57 3.82
N THR A 33 16.09 -5.43 4.21
CA THR A 33 14.80 -4.92 3.73
C THR A 33 15.02 -3.68 2.87
N PHE A 34 14.32 -3.63 1.73
CA PHE A 34 14.25 -2.49 0.83
C PHE A 34 12.80 -2.06 0.71
N LEU A 35 12.49 -0.88 1.24
CA LEU A 35 11.21 -0.23 1.06
C LEU A 35 11.26 0.61 -0.22
N VAL A 36 10.37 0.31 -1.17
CA VAL A 36 10.43 0.87 -2.52
C VAL A 36 9.06 1.32 -3.03
N ASN A 37 9.10 2.17 -4.05
CA ASN A 37 7.95 2.46 -4.91
C ASN A 37 7.99 1.55 -6.16
N TYR A 38 6.89 1.51 -6.90
CA TYR A 38 6.74 0.66 -8.09
C TYR A 38 7.82 0.86 -9.15
N ASP A 39 8.32 2.09 -9.31
CA ASP A 39 9.36 2.46 -10.28
C ASP A 39 10.77 1.93 -9.92
N LYS A 40 10.97 1.52 -8.66
CA LYS A 40 12.28 1.07 -8.13
C LYS A 40 12.40 -0.44 -7.91
N ILE A 41 11.35 -1.21 -8.21
CA ILE A 41 11.34 -2.67 -8.02
C ILE A 41 12.47 -3.33 -8.82
N ILE A 42 12.58 -3.02 -10.11
CA ILE A 42 13.53 -3.68 -11.01
C ILE A 42 14.98 -3.31 -10.66
N GLU A 43 15.25 -2.02 -10.47
CA GLU A 43 16.57 -1.54 -10.04
C GLU A 43 17.02 -2.21 -8.73
N THR A 44 16.09 -2.43 -7.79
CA THR A 44 16.41 -3.12 -6.53
C THR A 44 16.71 -4.60 -6.78
N LEU A 45 15.91 -5.28 -7.60
CA LEU A 45 16.09 -6.70 -7.94
C LEU A 45 17.43 -6.96 -8.63
N GLU A 46 17.85 -6.11 -9.56
CA GLU A 46 19.12 -6.23 -10.30
C GLU A 46 20.34 -6.27 -9.37
N ASN A 47 20.24 -5.63 -8.19
CA ASN A 47 21.29 -5.61 -7.17
C ASN A 47 21.23 -6.82 -6.20
N ILE A 48 20.27 -7.72 -6.33
CA ILE A 48 20.13 -8.91 -5.48
C ILE A 48 20.92 -10.10 -6.07
N PRO A 49 21.75 -10.81 -5.27
CA PRO A 49 22.49 -11.98 -5.73
C PRO A 49 21.60 -13.13 -6.23
N ASP A 50 22.06 -13.86 -7.26
CA ASP A 50 21.33 -15.00 -7.84
C ASP A 50 20.97 -16.10 -6.82
N ASN A 51 21.81 -16.31 -5.79
CA ASN A 51 21.61 -17.37 -4.78
C ASN A 51 20.81 -16.90 -3.56
N ALA A 52 20.13 -15.76 -3.64
CA ALA A 52 19.36 -15.18 -2.54
C ALA A 52 18.04 -15.91 -2.21
N ASN A 53 17.50 -15.65 -1.02
CA ASN A 53 16.10 -15.92 -0.67
C ASN A 53 15.31 -14.61 -0.71
N VAL A 54 14.53 -14.40 -1.76
CA VAL A 54 13.88 -13.11 -2.06
C VAL A 54 12.40 -13.17 -1.73
N TYR A 55 11.93 -12.13 -1.04
CA TYR A 55 10.52 -11.81 -0.84
C TYR A 55 10.20 -10.49 -1.54
N VAL A 56 9.15 -10.49 -2.36
CA VAL A 56 8.55 -9.28 -2.90
C VAL A 56 7.13 -9.17 -2.35
N CYS A 57 6.80 -8.07 -1.69
CA CYS A 57 5.54 -7.91 -0.96
C CYS A 57 4.84 -6.60 -1.33
N ASP A 58 3.53 -6.67 -1.57
CA ASP A 58 2.66 -5.50 -1.79
C ASP A 58 3.06 -4.61 -2.99
N LEU A 59 3.65 -5.22 -4.00
CA LEU A 59 4.14 -4.51 -5.19
C LEU A 59 3.41 -5.05 -6.40
N GLY A 60 2.21 -4.49 -6.61
CA GLY A 60 1.36 -4.76 -7.77
C GLY A 60 2.10 -4.67 -9.11
N MET A 61 1.83 -5.64 -9.98
CA MET A 61 2.45 -5.73 -11.30
C MET A 61 1.64 -5.00 -12.37
N ASN A 62 2.28 -4.15 -13.16
CA ASN A 62 1.71 -3.57 -14.37
C ASN A 62 2.40 -4.11 -15.63
N ASP A 63 1.83 -3.85 -16.81
CA ASP A 63 2.37 -4.40 -18.06
C ASP A 63 3.77 -3.90 -18.38
N SER A 64 4.10 -2.64 -18.06
CA SER A 64 5.36 -2.02 -18.47
C SER A 64 6.59 -2.59 -17.76
N ILE A 65 6.44 -3.10 -16.53
CA ILE A 65 7.55 -3.71 -15.78
C ILE A 65 7.50 -5.25 -15.76
N SER A 66 6.39 -5.85 -16.22
CA SER A 66 6.13 -7.28 -16.04
C SER A 66 7.18 -8.19 -16.67
N GLU A 67 7.72 -7.85 -17.84
CA GLU A 67 8.69 -8.71 -18.52
C GLU A 67 10.04 -8.73 -17.82
N ARG A 68 10.58 -7.54 -17.49
CA ARG A 68 11.81 -7.41 -16.71
C ARG A 68 11.70 -8.07 -15.33
N PHE A 69 10.55 -7.95 -14.67
CA PHE A 69 10.33 -8.64 -13.39
C PHE A 69 10.42 -10.17 -13.54
N ILE A 70 9.88 -10.74 -14.62
CA ILE A 70 9.96 -12.17 -14.90
C ILE A 70 11.39 -12.60 -15.23
N GLU A 71 12.17 -11.76 -15.92
CA GLU A 71 13.60 -12.00 -16.16
C GLU A 71 14.37 -12.11 -14.84
N GLU A 72 14.16 -11.17 -13.92
CA GLU A 72 14.78 -11.17 -12.60
C GLU A 72 14.33 -12.37 -11.75
N CYS A 73 13.05 -12.74 -11.82
CA CYS A 73 12.55 -13.97 -11.20
C CYS A 73 13.31 -15.20 -11.71
N ASN A 74 13.46 -15.34 -13.04
CA ASN A 74 14.18 -16.46 -13.65
C ASN A 74 15.67 -16.45 -13.29
N ARG A 75 16.30 -15.26 -13.21
CA ARG A 75 17.70 -15.13 -12.80
C ARG A 75 17.90 -15.68 -11.39
N ILE A 76 17.08 -15.22 -10.44
CA ILE A 76 17.17 -15.62 -9.03
C ILE A 76 16.77 -17.09 -8.84
N THR A 77 15.69 -17.59 -9.46
CA THR A 77 15.22 -18.97 -9.22
C THR A 77 16.11 -20.06 -9.83
N LYS A 78 17.14 -19.71 -10.61
CA LYS A 78 18.20 -20.64 -11.03
C LYS A 78 19.01 -21.19 -9.85
N LYS A 79 19.27 -20.37 -8.81
CA LYS A 79 20.15 -20.72 -7.66
C LYS A 79 19.52 -20.41 -6.30
N GLY A 80 18.67 -19.39 -6.26
CA GLY A 80 17.96 -18.87 -5.10
C GLY A 80 16.51 -19.34 -4.99
N LYS A 81 15.75 -18.60 -4.20
CA LYS A 81 14.30 -18.76 -4.01
C LYS A 81 13.65 -17.40 -4.17
N PHE A 82 12.45 -17.40 -4.74
CA PHE A 82 11.67 -16.18 -4.93
C PHE A 82 10.25 -16.41 -4.45
N THR A 83 9.79 -15.60 -3.50
CA THR A 83 8.40 -15.58 -3.01
C THR A 83 7.79 -14.23 -3.35
N TYR A 84 6.65 -14.23 -4.02
CA TYR A 84 5.91 -13.01 -4.34
C TYR A 84 4.56 -13.04 -3.63
N ILE A 85 4.29 -12.03 -2.80
CA ILE A 85 3.10 -11.91 -1.95
C ILE A 85 2.38 -10.63 -2.32
N ASP A 86 1.17 -10.74 -2.85
CA ASP A 86 0.45 -9.57 -3.35
C ASP A 86 -1.08 -9.79 -3.36
N HIS A 87 -1.83 -8.70 -3.29
CA HIS A 87 -3.29 -8.68 -3.31
C HIS A 87 -3.88 -7.90 -4.50
N HIS A 88 -3.05 -7.17 -5.26
CA HIS A 88 -3.48 -6.38 -6.41
C HIS A 88 -4.05 -7.24 -7.56
N ILE A 89 -4.66 -6.58 -8.55
CA ILE A 89 -5.15 -7.28 -9.75
C ILE A 89 -3.95 -7.81 -10.54
N LEU A 90 -3.90 -9.14 -10.70
CA LEU A 90 -2.87 -9.82 -11.47
C LEU A 90 -3.49 -10.50 -12.70
N LYS A 91 -3.02 -10.10 -13.90
CA LYS A 91 -3.52 -10.68 -15.16
C LYS A 91 -3.22 -12.18 -15.22
N PRO A 92 -4.13 -13.02 -15.75
CA PRO A 92 -3.89 -14.45 -15.89
C PRO A 92 -2.64 -14.81 -16.71
N SER A 93 -2.32 -14.01 -17.74
CA SER A 93 -1.10 -14.17 -18.54
C SER A 93 0.17 -13.95 -17.71
N THR A 94 0.22 -12.86 -16.94
CA THR A 94 1.33 -12.53 -16.03
C THR A 94 1.46 -13.59 -14.93
N LYS A 95 0.35 -14.02 -14.31
CA LYS A 95 0.34 -15.10 -13.32
C LYS A 95 0.96 -16.38 -13.86
N LYS A 96 0.61 -16.78 -15.10
CA LYS A 96 1.22 -17.94 -15.76
C LYS A 96 2.74 -17.77 -15.95
N LYS A 97 3.21 -16.58 -16.37
CA LYS A 97 4.65 -16.29 -16.50
C LYS A 97 5.37 -16.39 -15.15
N ILE A 98 4.81 -15.83 -14.08
CA ILE A 98 5.37 -15.89 -12.71
C ILE A 98 5.53 -17.35 -12.25
N LEU A 99 4.51 -18.18 -12.42
CA LEU A 99 4.57 -19.59 -12.03
C LEU A 99 5.58 -20.38 -12.87
N LYS A 100 5.67 -20.11 -14.19
CA LYS A 100 6.70 -20.71 -15.06
C LYS A 100 8.13 -20.34 -14.61
N ALA A 101 8.32 -19.15 -14.05
CA ALA A 101 9.59 -18.72 -13.47
C ALA A 101 9.91 -19.35 -12.10
N LYS A 102 9.14 -20.37 -11.66
CA LYS A 102 9.32 -21.09 -10.39
C LYS A 102 9.21 -20.21 -9.14
N VAL A 103 8.50 -19.09 -9.25
CA VAL A 103 8.19 -18.21 -8.12
C VAL A 103 7.13 -18.86 -7.22
N LYS A 104 7.34 -18.81 -5.90
CA LYS A 104 6.30 -19.12 -4.92
C LYS A 104 5.34 -17.93 -4.84
N LEU A 105 4.24 -18.02 -5.57
CA LEU A 105 3.21 -16.97 -5.61
C LEU A 105 2.17 -17.17 -4.51
N ILE A 106 2.07 -16.21 -3.59
CA ILE A 106 0.98 -16.07 -2.61
C ILE A 106 0.14 -14.88 -3.06
N HIS A 107 -1.01 -15.16 -3.66
CA HIS A 107 -1.84 -14.11 -4.26
C HIS A 107 -3.32 -14.33 -3.97
N SER A 108 -3.96 -13.31 -3.40
CA SER A 108 -5.39 -13.30 -3.12
C SER A 108 -5.91 -11.87 -3.04
N ARG A 109 -7.06 -11.60 -3.64
CA ARG A 109 -7.76 -10.31 -3.51
C ARG A 109 -8.72 -10.28 -2.31
N LYS A 110 -8.73 -11.34 -1.51
CA LYS A 110 -9.60 -11.48 -0.32
C LYS A 110 -8.92 -11.02 0.95
N GLU A 111 -7.63 -10.72 0.94
CA GLU A 111 -6.88 -10.24 2.10
C GLU A 111 -5.78 -9.29 1.58
N CYS A 112 -5.28 -8.38 2.41
CA CYS A 112 -4.16 -7.51 2.05
C CYS A 112 -2.82 -8.28 2.12
N ALA A 113 -1.74 -7.70 1.59
CA ALA A 113 -0.44 -8.37 1.47
C ALA A 113 0.17 -8.71 2.85
N GLY A 114 -0.02 -7.87 3.86
CA GLY A 114 0.43 -8.06 5.23
C GLY A 114 -0.23 -9.25 5.90
N VAL A 115 -1.54 -9.43 5.71
CA VAL A 115 -2.27 -10.62 6.19
C VAL A 115 -1.78 -11.88 5.48
N LEU A 116 -1.61 -11.83 4.15
CA LEU A 116 -1.07 -12.95 3.38
C LEU A 116 0.36 -13.32 3.81
N THR A 117 1.17 -12.31 4.12
CA THR A 117 2.55 -12.46 4.59
C THR A 117 2.58 -13.11 5.97
N TYR A 118 1.75 -12.63 6.91
CA TYR A 118 1.59 -13.25 8.22
C TYR A 118 1.11 -14.69 8.11
N GLU A 119 0.07 -14.97 7.33
CA GLU A 119 -0.43 -16.35 7.18
C GLU A 119 0.61 -17.32 6.62
N LEU A 120 1.45 -16.84 5.70
CA LEU A 120 2.57 -17.61 5.16
C LEU A 120 3.64 -17.91 6.23
N LEU A 121 3.93 -16.93 7.11
CA LEU A 121 5.10 -16.93 7.98
C LEU A 121 4.80 -17.09 9.47
N LYS A 122 3.53 -17.20 9.89
CA LYS A 122 3.09 -17.24 11.30
C LYS A 122 3.74 -18.31 12.16
N LYS A 123 4.24 -19.40 11.55
CA LYS A 123 4.97 -20.46 12.27
C LYS A 123 6.43 -20.11 12.58
N LYS A 124 6.94 -19.01 12.01
CA LYS A 124 8.32 -18.53 12.14
C LYS A 124 8.45 -17.22 12.90
N VAL A 125 7.34 -16.62 13.31
CA VAL A 125 7.31 -15.35 14.05
C VAL A 125 6.60 -15.55 15.39
N PRO A 126 6.84 -14.68 16.39
CA PRO A 126 6.04 -14.66 17.60
C PRO A 126 4.55 -14.47 17.29
N LYS A 127 3.67 -14.97 18.16
CA LYS A 127 2.21 -14.89 17.96
C LYS A 127 1.74 -13.44 17.91
N GLU A 128 2.41 -12.59 18.68
CA GLU A 128 2.19 -11.14 18.82
C GLU A 128 2.40 -10.41 17.48
N ALA A 129 3.20 -10.95 16.56
CA ALA A 129 3.39 -10.37 15.23
C ALA A 129 2.09 -10.34 14.38
N ALA A 130 1.04 -11.06 14.79
CA ALA A 130 -0.29 -10.96 14.20
C ALA A 130 -0.83 -9.52 14.23
N ILE A 131 -0.43 -8.69 15.19
CA ILE A 131 -0.89 -7.29 15.28
C ILE A 131 -0.45 -6.47 14.06
N LEU A 132 0.71 -6.78 13.47
CA LEU A 132 1.20 -6.10 12.26
C LEU A 132 0.30 -6.37 11.05
N ALA A 133 -0.22 -7.59 10.93
CA ALA A 133 -1.21 -7.93 9.91
C ALA A 133 -2.57 -7.25 10.16
N CYS A 134 -2.91 -6.98 11.43
CA CYS A 134 -4.11 -6.21 11.77
C CYS A 134 -3.95 -4.75 11.32
N TYR A 135 -2.79 -4.14 11.59
CA TYR A 135 -2.49 -2.78 11.12
C TYR A 135 -2.63 -2.66 9.61
N ALA A 136 -1.99 -3.57 8.89
CA ALA A 136 -2.09 -3.66 7.43
C ALA A 136 -3.55 -3.73 6.95
N ALA A 137 -4.33 -4.66 7.48
CA ALA A 137 -5.72 -4.87 7.05
C ALA A 137 -6.62 -3.66 7.31
N ILE A 138 -6.47 -2.98 8.46
CA ILE A 138 -7.24 -1.79 8.81
C ILE A 138 -6.93 -0.64 7.85
N THR A 139 -5.65 -0.39 7.60
CA THR A 139 -5.23 0.75 6.77
C THR A 139 -5.46 0.55 5.28
N ASP A 140 -5.54 -0.71 4.84
CA ASP A 140 -5.90 -1.09 3.48
C ASP A 140 -7.42 -1.29 3.31
N TYR A 141 -8.22 -0.99 4.35
CA TYR A 141 -9.68 -1.12 4.37
C TYR A 141 -10.17 -2.57 4.10
N MET A 142 -9.35 -3.56 4.45
CA MET A 142 -9.61 -4.99 4.32
C MET A 142 -9.88 -5.67 5.67
N ASP A 143 -10.10 -4.93 6.75
CA ASP A 143 -10.38 -5.43 8.11
C ASP A 143 -11.69 -6.24 8.25
N HIS A 144 -12.56 -6.15 7.25
CA HIS A 144 -13.80 -6.94 7.15
C HIS A 144 -13.60 -8.34 6.55
N GLN A 145 -12.42 -8.63 6.00
CA GLN A 145 -12.12 -9.91 5.36
C GLN A 145 -11.94 -11.03 6.38
N GLN A 146 -12.10 -12.28 5.93
CA GLN A 146 -12.29 -13.42 6.82
C GLN A 146 -11.13 -13.63 7.81
N ILE A 147 -9.89 -13.59 7.32
CA ILE A 147 -8.68 -13.79 8.12
C ILE A 147 -8.39 -12.53 8.94
N ALA A 148 -8.40 -11.35 8.32
CA ALA A 148 -8.21 -10.08 9.01
C ALA A 148 -9.17 -9.92 10.20
N LYS A 149 -10.47 -10.14 9.99
CA LYS A 149 -11.50 -10.06 11.03
C LYS A 149 -11.24 -11.02 12.19
N SER A 150 -10.79 -12.24 11.89
CA SER A 150 -10.43 -13.23 12.90
C SER A 150 -9.22 -12.78 13.71
N LEU A 151 -8.16 -12.28 13.06
CA LEU A 151 -6.96 -11.76 13.75
C LEU A 151 -7.31 -10.59 14.66
N ILE A 152 -8.04 -9.60 14.14
CA ILE A 152 -8.43 -8.38 14.85
C ILE A 152 -9.31 -8.70 16.08
N SER A 153 -10.15 -9.73 16.03
CA SER A 153 -11.00 -10.11 17.16
C SER A 153 -10.24 -10.60 18.40
N ASN A 154 -8.93 -10.85 18.29
CA ASN A 154 -8.09 -11.22 19.43
C ASN A 154 -7.49 -10.02 20.18
N TYR A 155 -7.75 -8.80 19.71
CA TYR A 155 -7.21 -7.56 20.27
C TYR A 155 -8.33 -6.62 20.73
N ASP A 156 -7.99 -5.68 21.59
CA ASP A 156 -8.87 -4.54 21.84
C ASP A 156 -9.06 -3.74 20.54
N ARG A 157 -10.31 -3.62 20.11
CA ARG A 157 -10.64 -3.01 18.81
C ARG A 157 -10.30 -1.51 18.79
N GLN A 158 -10.40 -0.80 19.91
CA GLN A 158 -10.12 0.63 19.95
C GLN A 158 -8.62 0.88 19.83
N LEU A 159 -7.82 0.11 20.57
CA LEU A 159 -6.37 0.16 20.50
C LEU A 159 -5.87 -0.12 19.09
N VAL A 160 -6.26 -1.26 18.48
CA VAL A 160 -5.75 -1.61 17.15
C VAL A 160 -6.15 -0.58 16.09
N LEU A 161 -7.36 0.01 16.17
CA LEU A 161 -7.79 1.09 15.28
C LEU A 161 -6.97 2.37 15.50
N LEU A 162 -6.69 2.73 16.75
CA LEU A 162 -5.85 3.88 17.11
C LEU A 162 -4.44 3.71 16.55
N GLU A 163 -3.78 2.60 16.84
CA GLU A 163 -2.41 2.30 16.39
C GLU A 163 -2.31 2.29 14.86
N SER A 164 -3.24 1.61 14.19
CA SER A 164 -3.28 1.53 12.72
C SER A 164 -3.43 2.90 12.08
N THR A 165 -4.37 3.70 12.59
CA THR A 165 -4.67 5.03 12.05
C THR A 165 -3.51 5.99 12.31
N MET A 166 -2.94 5.95 13.51
CA MET A 166 -1.78 6.77 13.88
C MET A 166 -0.61 6.49 12.94
N LEU A 167 -0.30 5.21 12.72
CA LEU A 167 0.78 4.81 11.84
C LEU A 167 0.53 5.24 10.38
N ALA A 168 -0.68 5.03 9.86
CA ALA A 168 -1.04 5.46 8.51
C ALA A 168 -0.91 6.97 8.34
N TYR A 169 -1.34 7.76 9.33
CA TYR A 169 -1.25 9.21 9.30
C TYR A 169 0.21 9.69 9.36
N ALA A 170 1.04 9.06 10.20
CA ALA A 170 2.46 9.37 10.28
C ALA A 170 3.18 9.12 8.96
N LEU A 171 2.88 8.01 8.27
CA LEU A 171 3.46 7.67 6.96
C LEU A 171 2.95 8.57 5.83
N ALA A 172 1.68 9.00 5.89
CA ALA A 172 1.07 9.85 4.88
C ALA A 172 1.48 11.33 4.97
N TYR A 173 2.21 11.73 6.02
CA TYR A 173 2.67 13.11 6.17
C TYR A 173 3.91 13.37 5.30
N ASP A 174 3.82 14.32 4.37
CA ASP A 174 4.92 14.62 3.41
C ASP A 174 6.23 15.07 4.08
N GLY A 175 6.19 15.50 5.35
CA GLY A 175 7.38 15.81 6.14
C GLY A 175 8.11 14.58 6.70
N ALA A 176 7.57 13.37 6.50
CA ALA A 176 8.25 12.13 6.87
C ALA A 176 9.54 12.00 6.04
N LYS A 177 10.67 11.80 6.73
CA LYS A 177 11.97 11.62 6.05
C LYS A 177 11.92 10.35 5.18
N PRO A 178 12.66 10.28 4.05
CA PRO A 178 12.68 9.10 3.18
C PRO A 178 12.97 7.77 3.92
N GLN A 179 13.69 7.85 5.03
CA GLN A 179 14.10 6.72 5.88
C GLN A 179 13.14 6.41 7.04
N PHE A 180 12.00 7.11 7.14
CA PHE A 180 11.03 6.92 8.22
C PHE A 180 10.45 5.50 8.22
N GLY A 181 10.07 4.95 7.06
CA GLY A 181 9.57 3.58 6.97
C GLY A 181 10.56 2.53 7.49
N ASN A 182 11.87 2.72 7.28
CA ASN A 182 12.90 1.81 7.82
C ASN A 182 12.95 1.85 9.35
N LYS A 183 12.77 3.03 9.96
CA LYS A 183 12.66 3.13 11.43
C LYS A 183 11.46 2.37 11.96
N ILE A 184 10.33 2.39 11.26
CA ILE A 184 9.13 1.62 11.63
C ILE A 184 9.43 0.12 11.55
N VAL A 185 10.05 -0.34 10.46
CA VAL A 185 10.45 -1.74 10.29
C VAL A 185 11.37 -2.19 11.43
N ASP A 186 12.34 -1.35 11.81
CA ASP A 186 13.27 -1.63 12.90
C ASP A 186 12.57 -1.70 14.26
N ALA A 187 11.68 -0.75 14.56
CA ALA A 187 10.89 -0.77 15.80
C ALA A 187 9.97 -2.00 15.90
N PHE A 188 9.39 -2.44 14.78
CA PHE A 188 8.57 -3.66 14.73
C PHE A 188 9.36 -4.96 14.93
N GLN A 189 10.70 -4.93 14.90
CA GLN A 189 11.48 -6.10 15.30
C GLN A 189 11.38 -6.38 16.80
N GLU A 190 11.15 -5.34 17.61
CA GLU A 190 10.86 -5.42 19.04
C GLU A 190 9.35 -5.41 19.33
N LEU A 191 8.51 -5.52 18.29
CA LEU A 191 7.05 -5.47 18.37
C LEU A 191 6.50 -4.21 19.06
N SER A 192 7.24 -3.09 18.99
CA SER A 192 6.80 -1.81 19.56
C SER A 192 5.48 -1.35 18.94
N PHE A 193 4.61 -0.78 19.77
CA PHE A 193 3.34 -0.22 19.31
C PHE A 193 3.59 1.13 18.62
N PRO A 194 2.84 1.48 17.56
CA PRO A 194 2.99 2.76 16.88
C PRO A 194 3.04 3.99 17.80
N HIS A 195 2.24 4.05 18.87
CA HIS A 195 2.29 5.16 19.82
C HIS A 195 3.59 5.28 20.63
N GLU A 196 4.37 4.21 20.74
CA GLU A 196 5.67 4.17 21.43
C GLU A 196 6.83 4.55 20.50
N ILE A 197 6.61 4.49 19.19
CA ILE A 197 7.66 4.74 18.20
C ILE A 197 7.88 6.25 18.08
N LYS A 198 9.15 6.67 18.27
CA LYS A 198 9.56 8.06 18.14
C LYS A 198 9.09 8.66 16.80
N ASP A 199 8.64 9.91 16.86
CA ASP A 199 8.09 10.71 15.75
C ASP A 199 6.68 10.26 15.27
N VAL A 200 6.22 9.02 15.52
CA VAL A 200 4.91 8.54 15.02
C VAL A 200 3.73 9.37 15.55
N PRO A 201 3.55 9.57 16.88
CA PRO A 201 2.43 10.38 17.39
C PRO A 201 2.45 11.83 16.89
N GLU A 202 3.63 12.44 16.80
CA GLU A 202 3.78 13.83 16.36
C GLU A 202 3.40 13.99 14.88
N LEU A 203 3.92 13.13 14.01
CA LEU A 203 3.61 13.14 12.58
C LEU A 203 2.15 12.83 12.31
N ALA A 204 1.58 11.88 13.06
CA ALA A 204 0.17 11.53 12.97
C ALA A 204 -0.73 12.74 13.31
N ASN A 205 -0.43 13.46 14.40
CA ASN A 205 -1.16 14.66 14.80
C ASN A 205 -1.05 15.78 13.76
N LYS A 206 0.14 16.01 13.18
CA LYS A 206 0.33 16.98 12.09
C LYS A 206 -0.52 16.65 10.87
N GLN A 207 -0.57 15.37 10.49
CA GLN A 207 -1.42 14.92 9.40
C GLN A 207 -2.91 15.08 9.72
N ALA A 208 -3.34 14.79 10.97
CA ALA A 208 -4.71 14.99 11.39
C ALA A 208 -5.16 16.46 11.31
N GLU A 209 -4.33 17.39 11.80
CA GLU A 209 -4.63 18.83 11.70
C GLU A 209 -4.67 19.29 10.24
N ARG A 210 -3.80 18.74 9.38
CA ARG A 210 -3.88 18.96 7.93
C ARG A 210 -5.21 18.49 7.36
N MET A 211 -5.68 17.29 7.71
CA MET A 211 -6.96 16.76 7.22
C MET A 211 -8.13 17.64 7.62
N LYS A 212 -8.16 18.08 8.89
CA LYS A 212 -9.14 19.03 9.40
C LYS A 212 -9.12 20.37 8.64
N ASN A 213 -7.94 20.86 8.26
CA ASN A 213 -7.82 22.08 7.45
C ASN A 213 -8.32 21.88 6.02
N ILE A 214 -8.05 20.72 5.40
CA ILE A 214 -8.63 20.38 4.09
C ILE A 214 -10.16 20.37 4.15
N MET A 215 -10.76 19.77 5.19
CA MET A 215 -12.22 19.76 5.35
C MET A 215 -12.81 21.19 5.36
N LYS A 216 -12.13 22.14 6.01
CA LYS A 216 -12.55 23.56 6.00
C LYS A 216 -12.43 24.19 4.62
N ILE A 217 -11.38 23.88 3.87
CA ILE A 217 -11.14 24.40 2.50
C ILE A 217 -12.19 23.83 1.54
N VAL A 218 -12.47 22.53 1.61
CA VAL A 218 -13.47 21.84 0.78
C VAL A 218 -14.83 22.53 0.87
N ASN A 219 -15.28 22.85 2.08
CA ASN A 219 -16.56 23.55 2.28
C ASN A 219 -16.62 24.96 1.68
N LYS A 220 -15.47 25.63 1.50
CA LYS A 220 -15.39 27.00 0.99
C LYS A 220 -15.16 27.06 -0.51
N GLU A 221 -14.35 26.16 -1.04
CA GLU A 221 -13.79 26.29 -2.39
C GLU A 221 -14.32 25.26 -3.39
N ALA A 222 -14.89 24.14 -2.91
CA ALA A 222 -15.42 23.13 -3.81
C ALA A 222 -16.67 23.66 -4.53
N LYS A 223 -16.67 23.51 -5.85
CA LYS A 223 -17.78 23.90 -6.72
C LYS A 223 -18.75 22.73 -6.83
N SER A 224 -19.99 22.95 -6.40
CA SER A 224 -21.06 21.95 -6.48
C SER A 224 -21.90 22.10 -7.75
N TYR A 225 -22.24 20.97 -8.35
CA TYR A 225 -23.14 20.84 -9.49
C TYR A 225 -24.19 19.75 -9.17
N LYS A 226 -25.23 19.63 -10.00
CA LYS A 226 -26.37 18.73 -9.76
C LYS A 226 -25.98 17.30 -9.38
N ASN A 227 -24.97 16.73 -10.04
CA ASN A 227 -24.56 15.33 -9.87
C ASN A 227 -23.08 15.15 -9.51
N PHE A 228 -22.34 16.24 -9.35
CA PHE A 228 -20.92 16.14 -8.99
C PHE A 228 -20.42 17.42 -8.33
N ALA A 229 -19.28 17.33 -7.67
CA ALA A 229 -18.55 18.51 -7.24
C ALA A 229 -17.06 18.38 -7.54
N CYS A 230 -16.37 19.51 -7.65
CA CYS A 230 -14.93 19.52 -7.90
C CYS A 230 -14.20 20.65 -7.20
N MET A 231 -12.90 20.45 -7.00
CA MET A 231 -12.03 21.44 -6.39
C MET A 231 -10.61 21.29 -6.96
N GLU A 232 -9.96 22.42 -7.22
CA GLU A 232 -8.51 22.41 -7.42
C GLU A 232 -7.82 22.20 -6.07
N SER A 233 -6.76 21.40 -6.02
CA SER A 233 -6.02 21.20 -4.78
C SER A 233 -4.53 21.04 -5.05
N SER A 234 -3.74 21.87 -4.37
CA SER A 234 -2.28 21.70 -4.31
C SER A 234 -1.87 20.52 -3.41
N ASN A 235 -2.82 19.88 -2.72
CA ASN A 235 -2.54 18.82 -1.78
C ASN A 235 -2.02 17.56 -2.51
N PRO A 236 -0.89 16.96 -2.08
CA PRO A 236 -0.39 15.71 -2.67
C PRO A 236 -1.36 14.52 -2.62
N THR A 237 -2.36 14.51 -1.73
CA THR A 237 -3.40 13.46 -1.72
C THR A 237 -4.74 13.92 -2.30
N ILE A 238 -4.76 14.37 -3.56
CA ILE A 238 -5.98 14.81 -4.27
C ILE A 238 -7.13 13.76 -4.22
N GLY A 239 -6.81 12.47 -4.13
CA GLY A 239 -7.81 11.42 -3.96
C GLY A 239 -8.58 11.45 -2.63
N LEU A 240 -7.94 11.91 -1.57
CA LEU A 240 -8.58 12.09 -0.26
C LEU A 240 -9.46 13.34 -0.25
N VAL A 241 -9.00 14.42 -0.90
CA VAL A 241 -9.79 15.63 -1.14
C VAL A 241 -11.07 15.28 -1.89
N ALA A 242 -10.98 14.50 -2.97
CA ALA A 242 -12.15 14.03 -3.72
C ALA A 242 -13.14 13.22 -2.86
N ASN A 243 -12.65 12.41 -1.91
CA ASN A 243 -13.52 11.70 -0.96
C ASN A 243 -14.19 12.65 0.03
N MET A 244 -13.46 13.66 0.54
CA MET A 244 -14.02 14.66 1.44
C MET A 244 -15.13 15.47 0.76
N ILE A 245 -14.94 15.87 -0.50
CA ILE A 245 -15.97 16.60 -1.27
C ILE A 245 -17.30 15.83 -1.32
N ILE A 246 -17.27 14.50 -1.48
CA ILE A 246 -18.48 13.65 -1.47
C ILE A 246 -19.21 13.70 -0.13
N GLY A 247 -18.44 13.69 0.96
CA GLY A 247 -18.97 13.73 2.32
C GLY A 247 -19.58 15.10 2.62
N GLU A 248 -18.78 16.15 2.47
CA GLU A 248 -19.13 17.53 2.83
C GLU A 248 -20.28 18.08 1.98
N LEU A 249 -20.27 17.85 0.66
CA LEU A 249 -21.27 18.43 -0.26
C LEU A 249 -22.42 17.47 -0.58
N ASN A 250 -22.42 16.26 -0.01
CA ASN A 250 -23.46 15.25 -0.22
C ASN A 250 -23.74 14.91 -1.70
N VAL A 251 -22.71 14.91 -2.55
CA VAL A 251 -22.80 14.62 -4.00
C VAL A 251 -22.50 13.15 -4.32
N PRO A 252 -23.06 12.57 -5.39
CA PRO A 252 -22.80 11.17 -5.73
C PRO A 252 -21.40 10.93 -6.32
N VAL A 253 -20.81 11.95 -6.95
CA VAL A 253 -19.49 11.91 -7.59
C VAL A 253 -18.71 13.16 -7.22
N ALA A 254 -17.40 13.04 -7.00
CA ALA A 254 -16.54 14.21 -6.93
C ALA A 254 -15.18 13.95 -7.56
N PHE A 255 -14.49 15.02 -7.93
CA PHE A 255 -13.09 14.94 -8.30
C PHE A 255 -12.30 16.13 -7.79
N ALA A 256 -11.08 15.86 -7.37
CA ALA A 256 -10.10 16.91 -7.13
C ALA A 256 -9.08 16.89 -8.26
N TYR A 257 -8.57 18.06 -8.64
CA TYR A 257 -7.59 18.19 -9.71
C TYR A 257 -6.45 19.11 -9.31
N ARG A 258 -5.31 18.96 -9.96
CA ARG A 258 -4.13 19.82 -9.79
C ARG A 258 -3.49 20.08 -11.14
N HIS A 259 -3.18 21.33 -11.43
CA HIS A 259 -2.40 21.69 -12.59
C HIS A 259 -0.90 21.46 -12.32
N ASN A 260 -0.25 20.65 -13.16
CA ASN A 260 1.20 20.53 -13.17
C ASN A 260 1.76 21.57 -14.15
N THR A 261 2.27 22.66 -13.61
CA THR A 261 2.78 23.79 -14.40
C THR A 261 4.05 23.47 -15.19
N ILE A 262 4.75 22.37 -14.88
CA ILE A 262 5.99 21.97 -15.56
C ILE A 262 5.69 21.31 -16.91
N ASN A 263 4.66 20.48 -16.98
CA ASN A 263 4.28 19.76 -18.20
C ASN A 263 2.90 20.16 -18.77
N GLY A 264 2.21 21.10 -18.13
CA GLY A 264 0.90 21.61 -18.58
C GLY A 264 -0.27 20.63 -18.40
N HIS A 265 -0.05 19.48 -17.75
CA HIS A 265 -1.07 18.46 -17.58
C HIS A 265 -1.85 18.64 -16.28
N TYR A 266 -3.10 18.17 -16.27
CA TYR A 266 -3.91 18.09 -15.05
C TYR A 266 -3.88 16.68 -14.48
N GLU A 267 -3.51 16.57 -13.22
CA GLU A 267 -3.70 15.35 -12.45
C GLU A 267 -5.09 15.39 -11.80
N MET A 268 -5.90 14.36 -11.99
CA MET A 268 -7.28 14.31 -11.50
C MET A 268 -7.54 13.02 -10.72
N SER A 269 -8.26 13.12 -9.61
CA SER A 269 -8.70 11.95 -8.85
C SER A 269 -10.21 11.95 -8.69
N PHE A 270 -10.86 10.93 -9.25
CA PHE A 270 -12.31 10.75 -9.18
C PHE A 270 -12.69 9.84 -8.03
N ARG A 271 -13.78 10.18 -7.35
CA ARG A 271 -14.42 9.36 -6.31
C ARG A 271 -15.92 9.32 -6.57
N ALA A 272 -16.52 8.22 -6.15
CA ALA A 272 -17.96 8.03 -6.19
C ALA A 272 -18.41 7.48 -4.84
N ARG A 273 -19.59 7.89 -4.39
CA ARG A 273 -20.21 7.34 -3.18
C ARG A 273 -20.39 5.83 -3.35
N GLN A 274 -20.24 5.05 -2.27
CA GLN A 274 -20.27 3.58 -2.33
C GLN A 274 -21.59 3.02 -2.87
N SER A 275 -22.70 3.76 -2.72
CA SER A 275 -24.01 3.44 -3.31
C SER A 275 -24.13 3.80 -4.81
N PHE A 276 -23.11 4.43 -5.40
CA PHE A 276 -23.02 4.79 -6.81
C PHE A 276 -21.95 3.93 -7.51
N PRO A 277 -22.29 3.14 -8.55
CA PRO A 277 -21.32 2.26 -9.21
C PRO A 277 -20.16 3.05 -9.85
N ARG A 278 -18.92 2.82 -9.39
CA ARG A 278 -17.68 3.45 -9.92
C ARG A 278 -17.48 3.21 -11.44
N LEU A 279 -18.00 2.11 -11.98
CA LEU A 279 -17.78 1.69 -13.38
C LEU A 279 -18.46 2.61 -14.42
N THR A 280 -19.46 3.39 -14.03
CA THR A 280 -20.27 4.19 -14.96
C THR A 280 -19.60 5.51 -15.36
N ILE A 281 -18.70 6.03 -14.51
CA ILE A 281 -18.06 7.35 -14.69
C ILE A 281 -16.94 7.28 -15.75
N PHE A 282 -16.04 6.30 -15.64
CA PHE A 282 -14.92 6.15 -16.59
C PHE A 282 -15.37 5.78 -18.01
N ARG A 283 -16.45 5.00 -18.16
CA ARG A 283 -17.01 4.65 -19.47
C ARG A 283 -17.58 5.86 -20.23
N ARG A 284 -18.13 6.85 -19.53
CA ARG A 284 -18.65 8.08 -20.16
C ARG A 284 -17.55 9.10 -20.47
N ALA A 285 -16.52 9.22 -19.63
CA ALA A 285 -15.38 10.10 -19.90
C ALA A 285 -14.64 9.69 -21.19
N HIS A 286 -14.41 8.39 -21.39
CA HIS A 286 -13.74 7.91 -22.60
C HIS A 286 -14.62 8.01 -23.87
N ALA A 287 -15.95 8.03 -23.73
CA ALA A 287 -16.87 8.25 -24.85
C ALA A 287 -16.89 9.72 -25.33
N LEU A 288 -16.65 10.68 -24.42
CA LEU A 288 -16.56 12.11 -24.77
C LEU A 288 -15.23 12.45 -25.45
N GLU A 289 -14.16 11.73 -25.13
CA GLU A 289 -12.85 11.87 -25.79
C GLU A 289 -12.84 11.40 -27.26
N LYS A 290 -13.72 10.45 -27.62
CA LYS A 290 -13.91 9.99 -29.01
C LYS A 290 -14.90 10.81 -29.82
N ALA A 291 -15.56 11.79 -29.20
CA ALA A 291 -16.56 12.65 -29.84
C ALA A 291 -16.04 14.06 -30.15
N ARG A 292 -14.72 14.26 -30.15
CA ARG A 292 -14.04 15.47 -30.64
C ARG A 292 -13.15 15.13 -31.82
#